data_AF-A0A925D9V8-F1
#
_entry.id   AF-A0A925D9V8-F1
#
_cell.length_a   1.000
_cell.length_b   1.000
_cell.length_c   1.000
_cell.angle_alpha   90.00
_cell.angle_beta   90.00
_cell.angle_gamma   90.00
#
_symmetry.space_group_name_H-M   'P 1'
#
loop_
_entity.id
_entity.type
_entity.pdbx_description
1 polymer ?
#
loop_
_entity_poly.entity_id
_entity_poly.type
_entity_poly.pdbx_seq_one_letter_code
_entity_poly.pdbx_strand_id
1 'polypeptide(L)'
;FGPLGSFTGETSFVRKGMQQGLLRIDYAHKLAYRGPGKGAAIAGSPLTVSSADLRPEKAGGSIWYDQKAKRVRQAEDHFYVKGEIATNLAALPIEEQQAMIVKLTDVNPWSR
;
A
#
# COMPACT_ATOMS: atom_id res chain seq x y z
N PHE A 1 3.49 2.47 9.13
CA PHE A 1 2.69 3.69 9.30
C PHE A 1 3.31 4.60 10.36
N GLY A 2 4.66 4.70 10.39
CA GLY A 2 5.39 5.49 11.39
C GLY A 2 4.90 5.24 12.83
N PRO A 3 4.56 6.30 13.59
CA PRO A 3 4.13 6.21 14.99
C PRO A 3 2.73 5.63 15.17
N LEU A 4 2.00 5.33 14.08
CA LEU A 4 0.66 4.73 14.12
C LEU A 4 0.70 3.20 14.05
N GLY A 5 1.87 2.58 14.00
CA GLY A 5 2.03 1.12 13.97
C GLY A 5 2.40 0.56 12.59
N SER A 6 2.15 -0.73 12.41
CA SER A 6 2.58 -1.47 11.23
C SER A 6 1.52 -2.47 10.76
N PHE A 7 1.60 -2.80 9.48
CA PHE A 7 0.87 -3.92 8.89
C PHE A 7 1.86 -5.01 8.52
N THR A 8 1.49 -6.25 8.78
CA THR A 8 2.22 -7.44 8.34
C THR A 8 1.24 -8.43 7.73
N GLY A 9 1.69 -9.24 6.78
CA GLY A 9 0.78 -10.18 6.15
C GLY A 9 1.35 -10.80 4.89
N GLU A 10 0.44 -11.42 4.14
CA GLU A 10 0.78 -12.20 2.95
C GLU A 10 0.20 -11.56 1.70
N THR A 11 0.85 -11.81 0.56
CA THR A 11 0.38 -11.38 -0.75
C THR A 11 -0.01 -12.60 -1.58
N SER A 12 -1.23 -12.59 -2.09
CA SER A 12 -1.74 -13.61 -3.00
C SER A 12 -1.83 -13.04 -4.41
N PHE A 13 -1.60 -13.89 -5.42
CA PHE A 13 -1.61 -13.50 -6.82
C PHE A 13 -2.62 -14.34 -7.61
N VAL A 14 -3.37 -13.69 -8.50
CA VAL A 14 -4.35 -14.33 -9.38
C VAL A 14 -4.10 -13.88 -10.81
N ARG A 15 -3.71 -14.82 -11.66
CA ARG A 15 -3.58 -14.57 -13.10
C ARG A 15 -4.97 -14.36 -13.72
N LYS A 16 -5.23 -13.19 -14.30
CA LYS A 16 -6.54 -12.84 -14.92
C LYS A 16 -6.59 -13.08 -16.42
N GLY A 17 -5.44 -13.24 -17.07
CA GLY A 17 -5.34 -13.50 -18.51
C GLY A 17 -4.88 -12.28 -19.30
N MET A 18 -4.98 -12.37 -20.62
CA MET A 18 -4.52 -11.31 -21.52
C MET A 18 -5.56 -10.19 -21.63
N GLN A 19 -5.13 -8.95 -21.43
CA GLN A 19 -5.94 -7.75 -21.59
C GLN A 19 -5.08 -6.66 -22.24
N GLN A 20 -5.58 -6.06 -23.33
CA GLN A 20 -4.85 -5.03 -24.10
C GLN A 20 -3.42 -5.46 -24.52
N GLY A 21 -3.24 -6.75 -24.83
CA GLY A 21 -1.94 -7.31 -25.23
C GLY A 21 -0.95 -7.54 -24.08
N LEU A 22 -1.34 -7.30 -22.83
CA LEU A 22 -0.54 -7.55 -21.63
C LEU A 22 -1.18 -8.65 -20.80
N LEU A 23 -0.36 -9.44 -20.12
CA LEU A 23 -0.83 -10.38 -19.11
C LEU A 23 -1.17 -9.59 -17.84
N ARG A 24 -2.43 -9.65 -17.41
CA ARG A 24 -2.87 -9.08 -16.14
C ARG A 24 -2.75 -10.12 -15.02
N ILE A 25 -2.10 -9.70 -13.94
CA ILE A 25 -1.97 -10.45 -12.69
C ILE A 25 -2.50 -9.54 -11.59
N ASP A 26 -3.60 -9.92 -10.95
CA ASP A 26 -4.07 -9.20 -9.78
C ASP A 26 -3.39 -9.74 -8.53
N TYR A 27 -3.18 -8.90 -7.54
CA TYR A 27 -2.69 -9.31 -6.24
C TYR A 27 -3.46 -8.65 -5.12
N ALA A 28 -3.56 -9.33 -3.99
CA ALA A 28 -4.22 -8.84 -2.78
C ALA A 28 -3.35 -9.10 -1.57
N HIS A 29 -3.27 -8.10 -0.68
CA HIS A 29 -2.60 -8.23 0.61
C HIS A 29 -3.61 -8.60 1.68
N LYS A 30 -3.35 -9.72 2.36
CA LYS A 30 -4.07 -10.09 3.59
C LYS A 30 -3.24 -9.60 4.77
N LEU A 31 -3.64 -8.47 5.33
CA LEU A 31 -2.84 -7.75 6.33
C LEU A 31 -3.46 -7.86 7.72
N ALA A 32 -2.59 -8.08 8.70
CA ALA A 32 -2.87 -7.92 10.12
C ALA A 32 -2.23 -6.60 10.59
N TYR A 33 -3.00 -5.84 11.36
CA TYR A 33 -2.53 -4.59 11.93
C TYR A 33 -1.95 -4.80 13.33
N ARG A 34 -0.83 -4.14 13.60
CA ARG A 34 -0.23 -4.04 14.92
C ARG A 34 -0.15 -2.57 15.31
N GLY A 35 -0.91 -2.22 16.35
CA GLY A 35 -0.90 -0.88 16.94
C GLY A 35 0.48 -0.45 17.43
N PRO A 36 0.66 0.87 17.67
CA PRO A 36 1.94 1.41 18.10
C PRO A 36 2.30 0.98 19.53
N GLY A 37 3.58 1.11 19.88
CA GLY A 37 4.00 1.07 21.28
C GLY A 37 3.37 2.23 22.06
N LYS A 38 3.11 2.02 23.35
CA LYS A 38 2.52 3.07 24.22
C LYS A 38 3.35 4.35 24.17
N GLY A 39 2.71 5.49 23.94
CA GLY A 39 3.35 6.81 24.00
C GLY A 39 4.21 7.12 22.77
N ALA A 40 3.89 6.55 21.61
CA ALA A 40 4.59 6.85 20.37
C ALA A 40 4.45 8.35 20.04
N ALA A 41 5.57 9.06 19.98
CA ALA A 41 5.58 10.47 19.63
C ALA A 41 5.27 10.65 18.14
N ILE A 42 4.40 11.61 17.83
CA ILE A 42 4.23 12.08 16.45
C ILE A 42 5.35 13.08 16.18
N ALA A 43 6.18 12.82 15.16
CA ALA A 43 7.30 13.69 14.83
C ALA A 43 6.83 15.14 14.61
N GLY A 44 7.47 16.09 15.31
CA GLY A 44 7.13 17.51 15.22
C GLY A 44 5.86 17.95 15.96
N SER A 45 5.28 17.11 16.83
CA SER A 45 4.07 17.43 17.58
C SER A 45 4.19 17.07 19.07
N PRO A 46 3.57 17.85 19.99
CA PRO A 46 3.46 17.48 21.40
C PRO A 46 2.45 16.34 21.64
N LEU A 47 1.76 15.88 20.60
CA LEU A 47 0.82 14.77 20.68
C LEU A 47 1.55 13.43 20.78
N THR A 48 1.11 12.61 21.73
CA THR A 48 1.52 11.21 21.84
C THR A 48 0.36 10.31 21.47
N VAL A 49 0.66 9.24 20.74
CA VAL A 49 -0.31 8.20 20.38
C VAL A 49 -0.29 7.14 21.47
N SER A 50 -1.44 6.97 22.14
CA SER A 50 -1.63 5.97 23.17
C SER A 50 -2.06 4.63 22.57
N SER A 51 -2.90 4.68 21.53
CA SER A 51 -3.27 3.54 20.71
C SER A 51 -3.74 3.98 19.32
N ALA A 52 -3.78 3.05 18.39
CA ALA A 52 -4.49 3.18 17.14
C ALA A 52 -5.09 1.81 16.80
N ASP A 53 -6.24 1.80 16.11
CA ASP A 53 -6.89 0.62 15.52
C ASP A 53 -7.17 0.95 14.06
N LEU A 54 -6.42 0.34 13.14
CA LEU A 54 -6.54 0.59 11.71
C LEU A 54 -6.94 -0.69 10.99
N ARG A 55 -7.89 -0.56 10.06
CA ARG A 55 -8.45 -1.66 9.27
C ARG A 55 -8.24 -1.40 7.78
N PRO A 56 -7.58 -2.30 7.05
CA PRO A 56 -7.48 -2.22 5.61
C PRO A 56 -8.84 -2.46 4.97
N GLU A 57 -9.33 -1.48 4.23
CA GLU A 57 -10.54 -1.58 3.40
C GLU A 57 -10.18 -2.04 1.99
N LYS A 58 -8.98 -1.70 1.52
CA LYS A 58 -8.41 -2.18 0.26
C LYS A 58 -6.90 -2.30 0.40
N ALA A 59 -6.32 -3.42 -0.01
CA ALA A 59 -4.88 -3.60 -0.05
C ALA A 59 -4.51 -4.54 -1.19
N GLY A 60 -3.86 -4.01 -2.22
CA GLY A 60 -3.41 -4.77 -3.38
C GLY A 60 -3.62 -4.02 -4.69
N GLY A 61 -3.50 -4.72 -5.80
CA GLY A 61 -3.52 -4.07 -7.09
C GLY A 61 -3.30 -5.02 -8.25
N SER A 62 -2.65 -4.52 -9.30
CA SER A 62 -2.54 -5.23 -10.58
C SER A 62 -1.17 -5.00 -11.21
N ILE A 63 -0.62 -6.08 -11.76
CA ILE A 63 0.60 -6.09 -12.56
C ILE A 63 0.20 -6.34 -14.02
N TRP A 64 0.73 -5.51 -14.91
CA TRP A 64 0.57 -5.61 -16.34
C TRP A 64 1.90 -6.00 -16.97
N TYR A 65 2.00 -7.27 -17.36
CA TYR A 65 3.23 -7.88 -17.84
C TYR A 65 3.23 -8.06 -19.37
N ASP A 66 4.25 -7.54 -20.04
CA ASP A 66 4.47 -7.77 -21.46
C ASP A 66 5.22 -9.10 -21.66
N GLN A 67 4.49 -10.12 -22.11
CA GLN A 67 5.08 -11.45 -22.31
C GLN A 67 6.07 -11.48 -23.48
N LYS A 68 5.92 -10.62 -24.49
CA LYS A 68 6.82 -10.59 -25.65
C LYS A 68 8.15 -9.94 -25.27
N ALA A 69 8.09 -8.81 -24.57
CA ALA A 69 9.27 -8.11 -24.07
C ALA A 69 9.81 -8.68 -22.74
N LYS A 70 9.16 -9.70 -22.18
CA LYS A 70 9.49 -10.38 -20.91
C LYS A 70 9.68 -9.42 -19.73
N ARG A 71 8.84 -8.38 -19.61
CA ARG A 71 8.99 -7.33 -18.58
C ARG A 71 7.66 -6.84 -18.02
N VAL A 72 7.70 -6.34 -16.80
CA VAL A 72 6.58 -5.55 -16.24
C VAL A 72 6.51 -4.23 -16.99
N ARG A 73 5.33 -3.89 -17.50
CA ARG A 73 5.07 -2.61 -18.16
C ARG A 73 4.48 -1.60 -17.19
N GLN A 74 3.60 -2.08 -16.32
CA GLN A 74 2.96 -1.27 -15.29
C GLN A 74 2.63 -2.12 -14.06
N ALA A 75 2.72 -1.51 -12.90
CA ALA A 75 2.14 -2.03 -11.67
C ALA A 75 1.33 -0.92 -11.00
N GLU A 76 0.16 -1.28 -10.52
CA GLU A 76 -0.73 -0.42 -9.73
C GLU A 76 -0.87 -1.04 -8.36
N ASP A 77 -0.74 -0.23 -7.32
CA ASP A 77 -0.99 -0.58 -5.94
C ASP A 77 -2.00 0.38 -5.32
N HIS A 78 -2.97 -0.18 -4.59
CA HIS A 78 -3.93 0.57 -3.82
C HIS A 78 -3.91 0.10 -2.37
N PHE A 79 -3.75 1.05 -1.48
CA PHE A 79 -3.82 0.83 -0.06
C PHE A 79 -4.76 1.84 0.58
N TYR A 80 -5.79 1.34 1.26
CA TYR A 80 -6.82 2.13 1.89
C TYR A 80 -7.09 1.60 3.29
N VAL A 81 -6.96 2.46 4.29
CA VAL A 81 -7.26 2.13 5.68
C VAL A 81 -8.18 3.15 6.32
N LYS A 82 -8.99 2.66 7.25
CA LYS A 82 -9.79 3.47 8.17
C LYS A 82 -9.54 3.04 9.59
N GLY A 83 -9.78 3.95 10.53
CA GLY A 83 -9.70 3.59 11.92
C GLY A 83 -9.78 4.77 12.86
N GLU A 84 -9.29 4.55 14.06
CA GLU A 84 -9.25 5.55 15.12
C GLU A 84 -7.85 5.60 15.73
N ILE A 85 -7.44 6.81 16.11
CA ILE A 85 -6.20 7.07 16.83
C ILE A 85 -6.57 7.70 18.16
N ALA A 86 -6.14 7.09 19.25
CA ALA A 86 -6.19 7.71 20.56
C ALA A 86 -4.89 8.48 20.81
N THR A 87 -5.04 9.77 21.09
CA THR A 87 -3.94 10.64 21.51
C THR A 87 -4.03 10.94 23.00
N ASN A 88 -3.06 11.67 23.53
CA ASN A 88 -3.12 12.23 24.87
C ASN A 88 -4.21 13.31 25.07
N LEU A 89 -4.83 13.82 24.00
CA LEU A 89 -5.87 14.86 24.10
C LEU A 89 -7.27 14.34 23.74
N ALA A 90 -7.37 13.48 22.73
CA ALA A 90 -8.64 12.98 22.21
C ALA A 90 -8.46 11.73 21.35
N ALA A 91 -9.56 11.02 21.10
CA ALA A 91 -9.66 10.03 20.04
C ALA A 91 -10.12 10.72 18.74
N LEU A 92 -9.47 10.41 17.63
CA LEU A 92 -9.74 11.00 16.32
C LEU A 92 -9.93 9.90 15.28
N PRO A 93 -10.99 9.96 14.45
CA PRO A 93 -11.08 9.10 13.29
C PRO A 93 -9.98 9.45 12.29
N ILE A 94 -9.44 8.44 11.63
CA ILE A 94 -8.47 8.61 10.55
C ILE A 94 -8.86 7.79 9.34
N GLU A 95 -8.57 8.36 8.19
CA GLU A 95 -8.67 7.71 6.90
C GLU A 95 -7.39 7.99 6.11
N GLU A 96 -6.78 6.96 5.54
CA GLU A 96 -5.60 7.09 4.70
C GLU A 96 -5.79 6.32 3.40
N GLN A 97 -5.66 7.05 2.28
CA GLN A 97 -5.72 6.51 0.93
C GLN A 97 -4.37 6.72 0.25
N GLN A 98 -3.76 5.62 -0.19
CA GLN A 98 -2.55 5.61 -0.97
C GLN A 98 -2.79 4.87 -2.29
N ALA A 99 -2.33 5.46 -3.38
CA ALA A 99 -2.31 4.83 -4.69
C ALA A 99 -0.94 5.05 -5.31
N MET A 100 -0.33 3.98 -5.79
CA MET A 100 0.95 4.02 -6.48
C MET A 100 0.80 3.41 -7.87
N ILE A 101 1.32 4.10 -8.88
CA ILE A 101 1.40 3.58 -10.24
C ILE A 101 2.84 3.66 -10.69
N VAL A 102 3.45 2.52 -10.97
CA VAL A 102 4.79 2.43 -11.53
C VAL A 102 4.67 2.04 -13.00
N LYS A 103 5.25 2.84 -13.88
CA LYS A 103 5.30 2.56 -15.32
C LYS A 103 6.75 2.48 -15.76
N LEU A 104 7.08 1.42 -16.50
CA LEU A 104 8.40 1.27 -17.09
C LEU A 104 8.32 1.78 -18.54
N THR A 105 8.81 2.99 -18.76
CA THR A 105 9.03 3.55 -20.09
C THR A 105 10.49 3.34 -20.45
N ASP A 106 10.74 2.36 -21.31
CA ASP A 106 12.08 2.12 -21.82
C ASP A 106 12.41 3.23 -22.83
N VAL A 107 13.24 4.16 -22.39
CA VAL A 107 13.95 5.08 -23.26
C VAL A 107 15.41 4.69 -23.10
N ASN A 108 15.91 3.77 -23.94
CA ASN A 108 17.32 3.45 -23.96
C ASN A 108 18.11 4.74 -24.29
N PRO A 109 18.86 5.33 -23.34
CA PRO A 109 19.56 6.59 -23.61
C PRO A 109 20.78 6.40 -24.51
N TRP A 110 21.11 5.16 -24.90
CA TRP A 110 22.29 4.79 -25.68
C TRP A 110 21.99 4.35 -27.11
N SER A 111 20.74 4.43 -27.59
CA SER A 111 20.43 4.17 -29.00
C SER A 111 20.62 5.44 -29.84
N ARG A 112 21.88 5.75 -30.19
CA ARG A 112 22.26 6.59 -31.34
C ARG A 112 23.47 6.00 -32.02
#